data_AF-A0A835M8Z1-F1
#
_entry.id   AF-A0A835M8Z1-F1
#
_cell.length_a   1.000
_cell.length_b   1.000
_cell.length_c   1.000
_cell.angle_alpha   90.00
_cell.angle_beta   90.00
_cell.angle_gamma   90.00
#
_symmetry.space_group_name_H-M   'P 1'
#
loop_
_entity.id
_entity.type
_entity.pdbx_description
1 polymer ?
#
loop_
_entity_poly.entity_id
_entity_poly.type
_entity_poly.pdbx_seq_one_letter_code
_entity_poly.pdbx_strand_id
1 'polypeptide(L)'
;MFPSSSLISGNFSSPKFSIRVPCEPLPKPNKVTSFLKVSLKLCNGLSVSTCALSTKWKINGVLQICHNSLNTENPKETLPEDENNSNKLGTERDWTTSILLFALWTGLMYYVFVLTPNQTPSRDMYFLEKLLNLKGDDGFEMNKVLVSLWYIMGLWSISYSMLLLPSGRSSKDGVRVWPFLVLSCFGGAYALLPYFVLWKPPPPSLEESELGRWPLNFLESKLTAVVLLAAGLGVFAYAALANADVWTEFYQYCRESKFIHVTFLDFTLLSTFAPFWVYNDMTARKWTNKGSWILPLTVIPFLGPALYLLLRPPLSAVPVSSPTTKGDD
;
A
#
# COMPACT_ATOMS: atom_id res chain seq x y z
N MET A 1 -26.58 70.77 -26.45
CA MET A 1 -25.39 70.86 -27.31
C MET A 1 -24.69 69.51 -27.22
N PHE A 2 -25.03 68.60 -28.13
CA PHE A 2 -24.51 67.24 -28.18
C PHE A 2 -23.30 67.20 -29.12
N PRO A 3 -22.15 66.61 -28.75
CA PRO A 3 -21.12 66.29 -29.71
C PRO A 3 -21.32 64.88 -30.26
N SER A 4 -21.45 64.81 -31.58
CA SER A 4 -21.56 63.61 -32.40
C SER A 4 -20.21 62.87 -32.45
N SER A 5 -20.23 61.57 -32.15
CA SER A 5 -19.06 60.69 -32.30
C SER A 5 -19.06 60.06 -33.69
N SER A 6 -18.07 60.41 -34.51
CA SER A 6 -17.80 59.82 -35.82
C SER A 6 -17.07 58.48 -35.68
N LEU A 7 -17.66 57.42 -36.22
CA LEU A 7 -17.05 56.09 -36.35
C LEU A 7 -16.04 56.08 -37.50
N ILE A 8 -14.76 55.88 -37.19
CA ILE A 8 -13.70 55.63 -38.18
C ILE A 8 -13.61 54.11 -38.40
N SER A 9 -13.95 53.68 -39.62
CA SER A 9 -13.81 52.30 -40.08
C SER A 9 -12.34 52.02 -40.42
N GLY A 10 -11.70 51.11 -39.68
CA GLY A 10 -10.36 50.62 -39.99
C GLY A 10 -10.42 49.37 -40.88
N ASN A 11 -10.08 49.51 -42.16
CA ASN A 11 -9.80 48.39 -43.05
C ASN A 11 -8.45 47.75 -42.67
N PHE A 12 -8.47 46.57 -42.05
CA PHE A 12 -7.27 45.74 -41.90
C PHE A 12 -7.24 44.65 -42.98
N SER A 13 -6.39 44.87 -43.98
CA SER A 13 -6.02 43.86 -44.98
C SER A 13 -5.19 42.76 -44.31
N SER A 14 -5.70 41.52 -44.31
CA SER A 14 -4.98 40.34 -43.81
C SER A 14 -3.94 39.87 -44.85
N PRO A 15 -2.65 39.70 -44.49
CA PRO A 15 -1.70 39.04 -45.38
C PRO A 15 -1.92 37.52 -45.34
N LYS A 16 -2.10 36.91 -46.52
CA LYS A 16 -2.12 35.45 -46.70
C LYS A 16 -0.69 34.91 -46.58
N PHE A 17 -0.34 34.35 -45.43
CA PHE A 17 0.88 33.56 -45.28
C PHE A 17 0.62 32.13 -45.77
N SER A 18 1.16 31.80 -46.94
CA SER A 18 1.20 30.43 -47.47
C SER A 18 2.47 29.74 -46.96
N ILE A 19 2.39 28.99 -45.86
CA ILE A 19 3.47 28.11 -45.42
C ILE A 19 3.42 26.84 -46.27
N ARG A 20 4.42 26.68 -47.15
CA ARG A 20 4.65 25.48 -47.95
C ARG A 20 5.51 24.53 -47.11
N VAL A 21 4.90 23.48 -46.54
CA VAL A 21 5.60 22.43 -45.79
C VAL A 21 6.27 21.46 -46.78
N PRO A 22 7.58 21.19 -46.70
CA PRO A 22 8.20 20.12 -47.48
C PRO A 22 7.75 18.75 -46.95
N CYS A 23 7.19 17.91 -47.82
CA CYS A 23 6.97 16.49 -47.55
C CYS A 23 8.31 15.75 -47.57
N GLU A 24 8.78 15.27 -46.43
CA GLU A 24 9.82 14.24 -46.37
C GLU A 24 9.17 12.84 -46.47
N PRO A 25 9.71 11.92 -47.29
CA PRO A 25 9.14 10.58 -47.42
C PRO A 25 9.46 9.68 -46.22
N LEU A 26 8.44 8.95 -45.78
CA LEU A 26 8.51 7.86 -44.78
C LEU A 26 9.59 6.81 -45.11
N PRO A 27 10.38 6.34 -44.13
CA PRO A 27 11.22 5.16 -44.32
C PRO A 27 10.37 3.89 -44.37
N LYS A 28 10.62 3.04 -45.37
CA LYS A 28 9.99 1.73 -45.57
C LYS A 28 10.48 0.70 -44.51
N PRO A 29 9.66 -0.31 -44.17
CA PRO A 29 10.00 -1.32 -43.17
C PRO A 29 10.95 -2.37 -43.75
N ASN A 30 12.12 -2.56 -43.12
CA ASN A 30 12.99 -3.70 -43.44
C ASN A 30 12.66 -4.91 -42.55
N LYS A 31 12.39 -6.03 -43.22
CA LYS A 31 12.19 -7.36 -42.65
C LYS A 31 13.53 -8.05 -42.38
N VAL A 32 13.63 -8.63 -41.18
CA VAL A 32 14.25 -9.91 -40.81
C VAL A 32 15.76 -10.07 -40.99
N THR A 33 16.46 -10.31 -39.87
CA THR A 33 17.32 -11.49 -39.55
C THR A 33 17.88 -11.30 -38.14
N SER A 34 17.47 -12.09 -37.15
CA SER A 34 18.06 -13.38 -36.72
C SER A 34 19.13 -13.24 -35.63
N PHE A 35 18.83 -13.82 -34.46
CA PHE A 35 19.73 -14.35 -33.42
C PHE A 35 20.98 -13.54 -33.03
N LEU A 36 20.92 -12.92 -31.84
CA LEU A 36 22.13 -12.71 -31.03
C LEU A 36 22.01 -13.47 -29.71
N LYS A 37 22.79 -14.55 -29.68
CA LYS A 37 23.18 -15.35 -28.51
C LYS A 37 23.58 -14.42 -27.35
N VAL A 38 22.89 -14.58 -26.23
CA VAL A 38 23.41 -14.22 -24.91
C VAL A 38 24.65 -15.07 -24.64
N SER A 39 25.81 -14.44 -24.56
CA SER A 39 27.05 -15.08 -24.10
C SER A 39 27.36 -14.55 -22.71
N LEU A 40 26.87 -15.24 -21.68
CA LEU A 40 27.19 -15.00 -20.29
C LEU A 40 28.63 -15.50 -20.06
N LYS A 41 29.60 -14.58 -20.07
CA LYS A 41 30.98 -14.90 -19.65
C LYS A 41 31.02 -14.90 -18.13
N LEU A 42 31.04 -16.11 -17.57
CA LEU A 42 31.38 -16.42 -16.20
C LEU A 42 32.87 -16.09 -15.98
N CYS A 43 33.17 -15.03 -15.25
CA CYS A 43 34.51 -14.81 -14.69
C CYS A 43 34.49 -15.26 -13.22
N ASN A 44 35.06 -16.44 -12.99
CA ASN A 44 35.41 -16.95 -11.68
C ASN A 44 36.68 -16.27 -11.17
N GLY A 45 36.63 -15.83 -9.91
CA GLY A 45 37.80 -15.69 -9.04
C GLY A 45 38.47 -14.32 -9.01
N LEU A 46 38.22 -13.55 -7.95
CA LEU A 46 39.24 -13.29 -6.92
C LEU A 46 38.66 -12.60 -5.67
N SER A 47 38.89 -13.26 -4.53
CA SER A 47 39.10 -12.75 -3.17
C SER A 47 38.14 -11.69 -2.60
N VAL A 48 37.20 -12.15 -1.76
CA VAL A 48 36.51 -11.31 -0.77
C VAL A 48 37.51 -11.01 0.36
N SER A 49 38.03 -9.79 0.39
CA SER A 49 38.69 -9.24 1.58
C SER A 49 37.64 -8.66 2.51
N THR A 50 37.51 -9.25 3.68
CA THR A 50 36.64 -8.82 4.76
C THR A 50 37.15 -7.50 5.34
N CYS A 51 36.53 -6.38 5.00
CA CYS A 51 36.66 -5.15 5.76
C CYS A 51 35.38 -4.92 6.56
N ALA A 52 35.44 -5.32 7.83
CA ALA A 52 34.43 -5.02 8.83
C ALA A 52 34.37 -3.51 9.06
N LEU A 53 33.31 -2.86 8.56
CA LEU A 53 32.92 -1.54 9.02
C LEU A 53 31.72 -1.68 9.95
N SER A 54 32.03 -1.95 11.21
CA SER A 54 31.09 -1.84 12.33
C SER A 54 30.66 -0.38 12.45
N THR A 55 29.49 -0.04 11.90
CA THR A 55 28.75 1.15 12.29
C THR A 55 27.61 0.73 13.21
N LYS A 56 27.84 0.87 14.52
CA LYS A 56 26.80 0.78 15.56
C LYS A 56 25.83 1.94 15.36
N TRP A 57 24.77 1.70 14.61
CA TRP A 57 23.59 2.57 14.61
C TRP A 57 22.73 2.26 15.82
N LYS A 58 22.83 3.10 16.84
CA LYS A 58 22.05 3.03 18.08
C LYS A 58 20.74 3.79 17.87
N ILE A 59 19.68 3.10 17.46
CA ILE A 59 18.32 3.65 17.47
C ILE A 59 17.80 3.52 18.90
N ASN A 60 17.84 4.62 19.65
CA ASN A 60 17.09 4.74 20.90
C ASN A 60 15.62 4.99 20.53
N GLY A 61 14.85 3.91 20.43
CA GLY A 61 13.39 3.93 20.25
C GLY A 61 12.76 2.95 21.23
N VAL A 62 11.86 3.46 22.06
CA VAL A 62 11.19 2.77 23.18
C VAL A 62 10.49 1.49 22.69
N LEU A 63 11.16 0.34 22.86
CA LEU A 63 10.55 -0.97 22.68
C LEU A 63 10.00 -1.41 24.05
N GLN A 64 8.69 -1.31 24.24
CA GLN A 64 8.02 -1.95 25.38
C GLN A 64 8.13 -3.47 25.18
N ILE A 65 9.15 -4.05 25.80
CA ILE A 65 9.34 -5.50 25.91
C ILE A 65 8.27 -6.01 26.88
N CYS A 66 7.29 -6.77 26.37
CA CYS A 66 6.41 -7.56 27.21
C CYS A 66 7.20 -8.73 27.80
N HIS A 67 7.49 -8.66 29.11
CA HIS A 67 8.03 -9.75 29.89
C HIS A 67 6.96 -10.85 30.04
N ASN A 68 7.19 -12.02 29.45
CA ASN A 68 6.49 -13.23 29.89
C ASN A 68 7.29 -13.81 31.05
N SER A 69 6.78 -13.65 32.27
CA SER A 69 7.33 -14.29 33.47
C SER A 69 6.95 -15.76 33.46
N LEU A 70 7.94 -16.64 33.38
CA LEU A 70 7.80 -18.08 33.50
C LEU A 70 8.05 -18.42 34.97
N ASN A 71 6.99 -18.85 35.65
CA ASN A 71 7.00 -19.28 37.06
C ASN A 71 7.87 -20.52 37.28
N THR A 72 8.65 -20.52 38.37
CA THR A 72 9.14 -21.72 39.07
C THR A 72 8.78 -21.60 40.56
N GLU A 73 8.37 -22.73 41.14
CA GLU A 73 7.62 -22.98 42.39
C GLU A 73 8.17 -22.40 43.73
N ASN A 74 7.25 -21.83 44.53
CA ASN A 74 6.86 -21.97 45.97
C ASN A 74 7.87 -22.42 47.08
N PRO A 75 7.58 -22.30 48.42
CA PRO A 75 6.45 -21.66 49.15
C PRO A 75 6.81 -20.88 50.46
N LYS A 76 5.89 -20.03 50.97
CA LYS A 76 5.26 -20.10 52.34
C LYS A 76 4.55 -18.80 52.81
N GLU A 77 3.30 -19.04 53.24
CA GLU A 77 2.58 -18.50 54.41
C GLU A 77 2.00 -17.06 54.48
N THR A 78 0.65 -17.06 54.48
CA THR A 78 -0.28 -16.32 55.37
C THR A 78 -1.13 -15.19 54.75
N LEU A 79 -2.44 -15.47 54.68
CA LEU A 79 -3.62 -14.62 54.45
C LEU A 79 -3.77 -13.52 55.55
N PRO A 80 -4.49 -12.39 55.35
CA PRO A 80 -5.84 -12.37 54.78
C PRO A 80 -6.14 -11.32 53.71
N GLU A 81 -7.11 -11.72 52.88
CA GLU A 81 -8.15 -10.97 52.17
C GLU A 81 -8.05 -9.44 52.15
N ASP A 82 -7.79 -8.92 50.95
CA ASP A 82 -8.39 -7.69 50.45
C ASP A 82 -8.91 -7.97 49.02
N GLU A 83 -10.15 -8.46 48.94
CA GLU A 83 -10.95 -8.47 47.72
C GLU A 83 -11.31 -7.03 47.34
N ASN A 84 -10.57 -6.44 46.39
CA ASN A 84 -11.05 -5.51 45.34
C ASN A 84 -9.94 -4.51 44.98
N ASN A 85 -9.01 -4.89 44.09
CA ASN A 85 -8.40 -3.89 43.18
C ASN A 85 -7.55 -4.44 42.02
N SER A 86 -7.78 -5.66 41.53
CA SER A 86 -7.00 -6.22 40.42
C SER A 86 -7.67 -6.13 39.04
N ASN A 87 -8.91 -5.61 38.93
CA ASN A 87 -9.67 -5.62 37.67
C ASN A 87 -9.69 -4.27 36.92
N LYS A 88 -8.71 -3.38 37.12
CA LYS A 88 -8.71 -2.06 36.49
C LYS A 88 -7.40 -1.68 35.78
N LEU A 89 -6.73 -2.64 35.16
CA LEU A 89 -5.53 -2.34 34.34
C LEU A 89 -5.54 -2.97 32.93
N GLY A 90 -6.62 -3.68 32.56
CA GLY A 90 -6.72 -4.40 31.29
C GLY A 90 -7.56 -3.76 30.18
N THR A 91 -8.20 -2.62 30.42
CA THR A 91 -9.30 -2.12 29.54
C THR A 91 -9.06 -0.71 28.97
N GLU A 92 -7.96 -0.04 29.31
CA GLU A 92 -7.82 1.40 29.05
C GLU A 92 -7.17 1.75 27.69
N ARG A 93 -6.52 0.80 27.01
CA ARG A 93 -5.72 1.08 25.80
C ARG A 93 -6.53 1.14 24.48
N ASP A 94 -7.75 0.63 24.47
CA ASP A 94 -8.48 0.42 23.21
C ASP A 94 -9.27 1.65 22.75
N TRP A 95 -9.90 2.38 23.67
CA TRP A 95 -10.81 3.48 23.32
C TRP A 95 -10.08 4.76 22.86
N THR A 96 -8.90 5.05 23.42
CA THR A 96 -8.09 6.23 23.04
C THR A 96 -7.53 6.10 21.62
N THR A 97 -7.07 4.90 21.25
CA THR A 97 -6.53 4.61 19.92
C THR A 97 -7.60 4.78 18.84
N SER A 98 -8.81 4.25 19.06
CA SER A 98 -9.94 4.43 18.14
C SER A 98 -10.32 5.90 17.98
N ILE A 99 -10.33 6.70 19.06
CA ILE A 99 -10.61 8.15 18.98
C ILE A 99 -9.54 8.88 18.18
N LEU A 100 -8.25 8.57 18.40
CA LEU A 100 -7.14 9.19 17.66
C LEU A 100 -7.21 8.85 16.17
N LEU A 101 -7.49 7.59 15.82
CA LEU A 101 -7.67 7.18 14.42
C LEU A 101 -8.90 7.86 13.79
N PHE A 102 -9.99 8.02 14.54
CA PHE A 102 -11.19 8.70 14.05
C PHE A 102 -10.95 10.20 13.82
N ALA A 103 -10.24 10.86 14.74
CA ALA A 103 -9.83 12.25 14.59
C ALA A 103 -8.87 12.42 13.40
N LEU A 104 -7.89 11.51 13.25
CA LEU A 104 -6.99 11.47 12.10
C LEU A 104 -7.78 11.30 10.79
N TRP A 105 -8.69 10.33 10.72
CA TRP A 105 -9.51 10.10 9.54
C TRP A 105 -10.38 11.31 9.21
N THR A 106 -11.05 11.91 10.20
CA THR A 106 -11.87 13.11 10.01
C THR A 106 -11.03 14.28 9.51
N GLY A 107 -9.85 14.49 10.08
CA GLY A 107 -8.90 15.51 9.64
C GLY A 107 -8.40 15.27 8.21
N LEU A 108 -8.12 14.01 7.84
CA LEU A 108 -7.76 13.63 6.48
C LEU A 108 -8.90 13.88 5.49
N MET A 109 -10.13 13.54 5.85
CA MET A 109 -11.29 13.81 4.98
C MET A 109 -11.50 15.31 4.80
N TYR A 110 -11.38 16.10 5.88
CA TYR A 110 -11.40 17.56 5.77
C TYR A 110 -10.29 18.08 4.85
N TYR A 111 -9.06 17.58 5.00
CA TYR A 111 -7.95 17.94 4.13
C TYR A 111 -8.23 17.61 2.66
N VAL A 112 -8.65 16.38 2.37
CA VAL A 112 -8.93 15.87 1.01
C VAL A 112 -10.06 16.64 0.33
N PHE A 113 -11.11 17.00 1.05
CA PHE A 113 -12.23 17.72 0.44
C PHE A 113 -11.98 19.22 0.32
N VAL A 114 -11.33 19.84 1.31
CA VAL A 114 -11.28 21.31 1.45
C VAL A 114 -9.91 21.90 1.11
N LEU A 115 -8.82 21.26 1.52
CA LEU A 115 -7.47 21.88 1.51
C LEU A 115 -6.56 21.41 0.38
N THR A 116 -6.86 20.28 -0.27
CA THR A 116 -6.06 19.78 -1.38
C THR A 116 -5.99 20.79 -2.53
N PRO A 117 -4.82 20.92 -3.20
CA PRO A 117 -4.70 21.78 -4.37
C PRO A 117 -5.68 21.34 -5.44
N ASN A 118 -6.39 22.27 -6.06
CA ASN A 118 -7.36 21.97 -7.11
C ASN A 118 -7.29 23.00 -8.24
N GLN A 119 -6.09 23.19 -8.77
CA GLN A 119 -5.82 24.19 -9.81
C GLN A 119 -6.14 23.67 -11.21
N THR A 120 -6.18 22.34 -11.40
CA THR A 120 -6.35 21.71 -12.72
C THR A 120 -7.42 20.61 -12.80
N PRO A 121 -8.69 20.90 -12.45
CA PRO A 121 -9.74 19.87 -12.39
C PRO A 121 -10.03 19.19 -13.75
N SER A 122 -9.89 19.90 -14.88
CA SER A 122 -10.08 19.33 -16.22
C SER A 122 -8.97 18.34 -16.59
N ARG A 123 -7.71 18.67 -16.26
CA ARG A 123 -6.55 17.79 -16.44
C ARG A 123 -6.66 16.55 -15.56
N ASP A 124 -7.14 16.71 -14.34
CA ASP A 124 -7.35 15.60 -13.40
C ASP A 124 -8.33 14.57 -13.95
N MET A 125 -9.47 15.01 -14.49
CA MET A 125 -10.43 14.12 -15.13
C MET A 125 -9.83 13.43 -16.36
N TYR A 126 -9.09 14.18 -17.18
CA TYR A 126 -8.39 13.63 -18.35
C TYR A 126 -7.38 12.53 -17.96
N PHE A 127 -6.57 12.77 -16.92
CA PHE A 127 -5.63 11.76 -16.41
C PHE A 127 -6.35 10.54 -15.85
N LEU A 128 -7.44 10.72 -15.11
CA LEU A 128 -8.23 9.61 -14.59
C LEU A 128 -8.83 8.75 -15.72
N GLU A 129 -9.43 9.36 -16.73
CA GLU A 129 -9.96 8.66 -17.90
C GLU A 129 -8.87 7.87 -18.62
N LYS A 130 -7.68 8.44 -18.76
CA LYS A 130 -6.55 7.79 -19.41
C LYS A 130 -5.98 6.63 -18.59
N LEU A 131 -5.86 6.79 -17.28
CA LEU A 131 -5.40 5.74 -16.36
C LEU A 131 -6.39 4.58 -16.23
N LEU A 132 -7.68 4.86 -16.39
CA LEU A 132 -8.74 3.85 -16.49
C LEU A 132 -8.88 3.25 -17.89
N ASN A 133 -8.05 3.67 -18.85
CA ASN A 133 -8.10 3.24 -20.25
C ASN A 133 -9.49 3.49 -20.90
N LEU A 134 -10.23 4.48 -20.40
CA LEU A 134 -11.51 4.95 -20.96
C LEU A 134 -11.29 5.86 -22.17
N LYS A 135 -10.12 6.51 -22.21
CA LYS A 135 -9.65 7.30 -23.34
C LYS A 135 -8.62 6.52 -24.13
N GLY A 136 -8.83 6.42 -25.45
CA GLY A 136 -7.92 5.74 -26.38
C GLY A 136 -6.59 6.47 -26.57
N ASP A 137 -5.76 5.95 -27.46
CA ASP A 137 -4.48 6.55 -27.80
C ASP A 137 -4.67 7.86 -28.59
N ASP A 138 -4.47 8.99 -27.90
CA ASP A 138 -4.49 10.34 -28.46
C ASP A 138 -3.06 10.89 -28.72
N GLY A 139 -2.03 10.03 -28.63
CA GLY A 139 -0.63 10.40 -28.83
C GLY A 139 0.03 11.11 -27.64
N PHE A 140 -0.69 11.36 -26.55
CA PHE A 140 -0.11 11.94 -25.33
C PHE A 140 0.58 10.87 -24.48
N GLU A 141 1.89 10.97 -24.28
CA GLU A 141 2.61 10.08 -23.34
C GLU A 141 2.37 10.57 -21.89
N MET A 142 1.82 9.70 -21.05
CA MET A 142 1.56 10.04 -19.65
C MET A 142 2.83 9.93 -18.83
N ASN A 143 2.99 10.82 -17.84
CA ASN A 143 4.13 10.84 -16.95
C ASN A 143 4.36 9.45 -16.30
N LYS A 144 5.58 8.92 -16.43
CA LYS A 144 5.93 7.55 -16.02
C LYS A 144 5.77 7.33 -14.52
N VAL A 145 6.09 8.33 -13.71
CA VAL A 145 5.96 8.27 -12.24
C VAL A 145 4.49 8.24 -11.84
N LEU A 146 3.64 9.03 -12.51
CA LEU A 146 2.19 9.01 -12.30
C LEU A 146 1.58 7.65 -12.63
N VAL A 147 1.97 7.06 -13.78
CA VAL A 147 1.52 5.72 -14.18
C VAL A 147 1.95 4.67 -13.16
N SER A 148 3.19 4.72 -12.68
CA SER A 148 3.67 3.83 -11.62
C SER A 148 2.90 4.01 -10.32
N LEU A 149 2.62 5.25 -9.91
CA LEU A 149 1.84 5.53 -8.71
C LEU A 149 0.43 4.92 -8.84
N TRP A 150 -0.23 5.08 -9.98
CA TRP A 150 -1.54 4.48 -10.21
C TRP A 150 -1.54 2.95 -10.08
N TYR A 151 -0.58 2.28 -10.73
CA TYR A 151 -0.48 0.82 -10.66
C TYR A 151 -0.13 0.31 -9.27
N ILE A 152 0.77 0.99 -8.54
CA ILE A 152 1.12 0.55 -7.19
C ILE A 152 -0.06 0.68 -6.22
N MET A 153 -0.97 1.64 -6.44
CA MET A 153 -2.20 1.75 -5.64
C MET A 153 -3.12 0.53 -5.83
N GLY A 154 -3.26 0.03 -7.05
CA GLY A 154 -3.97 -1.21 -7.32
C GLY A 154 -3.33 -2.41 -6.61
N LEU A 155 -2.00 -2.51 -6.65
CA LEU A 155 -1.28 -3.58 -5.94
C LEU A 155 -1.41 -3.44 -4.41
N TRP A 156 -1.43 -2.23 -3.88
CA TRP A 156 -1.65 -2.00 -2.45
C TRP A 156 -2.99 -2.53 -1.95
N SER A 157 -4.07 -2.39 -2.73
CA SER A 157 -5.38 -2.97 -2.39
C SER A 157 -5.29 -4.50 -2.21
N ILE A 158 -4.54 -5.18 -3.07
CA ILE A 158 -4.28 -6.61 -2.97
C ILE A 158 -3.44 -6.93 -1.72
N SER A 159 -2.35 -6.19 -1.48
CA SER A 159 -1.51 -6.34 -0.29
C SER A 159 -2.31 -6.22 1.00
N TYR A 160 -3.16 -5.19 1.11
CA TYR A 160 -4.01 -5.00 2.29
C TYR A 160 -5.09 -6.08 2.41
N SER A 161 -5.63 -6.58 1.30
CA SER A 161 -6.52 -7.73 1.32
C SER A 161 -5.83 -8.99 1.88
N MET A 162 -4.57 -9.23 1.49
CA MET A 162 -3.76 -10.36 1.99
C MET A 162 -3.38 -10.23 3.48
N LEU A 163 -3.31 -9.01 4.01
CA LEU A 163 -3.03 -8.76 5.43
C LEU A 163 -4.31 -8.81 6.29
N LEU A 164 -5.40 -8.21 5.81
CA LEU A 164 -6.61 -7.96 6.60
C LEU A 164 -7.63 -9.10 6.57
N LEU A 165 -7.79 -9.81 5.45
CA LEU A 165 -8.79 -10.89 5.38
C LEU A 165 -8.42 -12.09 6.27
N PRO A 166 -7.16 -12.56 6.31
CA PRO A 166 -6.79 -13.66 7.19
C PRO A 166 -6.71 -13.20 8.66
N SER A 167 -5.92 -12.15 8.94
CA SER A 167 -5.51 -11.81 10.32
C SER A 167 -6.12 -10.51 10.86
N GLY A 168 -6.87 -9.79 10.04
CA GLY A 168 -7.47 -8.51 10.41
C GLY A 168 -8.92 -8.60 10.82
N ARG A 169 -9.54 -9.78 10.94
CA ARG A 169 -10.95 -9.92 11.36
C ARG A 169 -11.13 -9.48 12.81
N SER A 170 -12.21 -8.74 13.11
CA SER A 170 -12.59 -8.46 14.49
C SER A 170 -13.38 -9.65 15.06
N SER A 171 -12.99 -10.14 16.24
CA SER A 171 -13.58 -11.32 16.88
C SER A 171 -14.91 -11.04 17.59
N LYS A 172 -15.19 -9.80 18.00
CA LYS A 172 -16.29 -9.48 18.92
C LYS A 172 -17.50 -8.78 18.29
N ASP A 173 -17.33 -7.93 17.28
CA ASP A 173 -18.39 -6.99 16.87
C ASP A 173 -18.98 -7.20 15.46
N GLY A 174 -18.69 -8.33 14.80
CA GLY A 174 -19.33 -8.68 13.52
C GLY A 174 -19.08 -7.73 12.33
N VAL A 175 -18.26 -6.69 12.51
CA VAL A 175 -17.90 -5.74 11.44
C VAL A 175 -17.05 -6.48 10.40
N ARG A 176 -17.65 -6.71 9.23
CA ARG A 176 -17.00 -7.46 8.16
C ARG A 176 -16.04 -6.55 7.40
N VAL A 177 -14.80 -7.00 7.17
CA VAL A 177 -13.74 -6.20 6.53
C VAL A 177 -13.90 -6.05 5.01
N TRP A 178 -14.57 -6.99 4.35
CA TRP A 178 -14.64 -7.01 2.88
C TRP A 178 -15.27 -5.76 2.23
N PRO A 179 -16.30 -5.07 2.79
CA PRO A 179 -16.84 -3.87 2.15
C PRO A 179 -15.79 -2.76 2.09
N PHE A 180 -15.02 -2.60 3.16
CA PHE A 180 -13.93 -1.62 3.24
C PHE A 180 -12.80 -1.97 2.28
N LEU A 181 -12.49 -3.25 2.10
CA LEU A 181 -11.50 -3.70 1.11
C LEU A 181 -11.95 -3.46 -0.33
N VAL A 182 -13.19 -3.80 -0.67
CA VAL A 182 -13.74 -3.50 -2.00
C VAL A 182 -13.75 -2.01 -2.27
N LEU A 183 -14.14 -1.19 -1.29
CA LEU A 183 -14.12 0.26 -1.41
C LEU A 183 -12.69 0.80 -1.53
N SER A 184 -11.70 0.14 -0.89
CA SER A 184 -10.29 0.52 -0.97
C SER A 184 -9.68 0.36 -2.36
N CYS A 185 -10.28 -0.43 -3.26
CA CYS A 185 -9.86 -0.45 -4.66
C CYS A 185 -9.97 0.91 -5.35
N PHE A 186 -10.85 1.79 -4.86
CA PHE A 186 -11.06 3.14 -5.40
C PHE A 186 -10.65 4.24 -4.42
N GLY A 187 -10.94 4.05 -3.12
CA GLY A 187 -10.70 5.04 -2.08
C GLY A 187 -9.49 4.76 -1.18
N GLY A 188 -8.72 3.69 -1.45
CA GLY A 188 -7.53 3.28 -0.69
C GLY A 188 -7.65 3.38 0.83
N ALA A 189 -6.67 4.01 1.47
CA ALA A 189 -6.60 4.20 2.92
C ALA A 189 -7.80 4.97 3.48
N TYR A 190 -8.38 5.92 2.74
CA TYR A 190 -9.54 6.67 3.20
C TYR A 190 -10.76 5.76 3.42
N ALA A 191 -10.86 4.69 2.64
CA ALA A 191 -11.87 3.65 2.82
C ALA A 191 -11.52 2.62 3.90
N LEU A 192 -10.23 2.36 4.15
CA LEU A 192 -9.78 1.40 5.16
C LEU A 192 -9.75 1.97 6.59
N LEU A 193 -9.44 3.25 6.74
CA LEU A 193 -9.30 3.89 8.05
C LEU A 193 -10.56 3.78 8.95
N PRO A 194 -11.79 3.92 8.45
CA PRO A 194 -12.99 3.64 9.24
C PRO A 194 -13.03 2.22 9.80
N TYR A 195 -12.54 1.24 9.04
CA TYR A 195 -12.38 -0.12 9.55
C TYR A 195 -11.36 -0.17 10.69
N PHE A 196 -10.23 0.54 10.55
CA PHE A 196 -9.19 0.55 11.58
C PHE A 196 -9.67 1.18 12.89
N VAL A 197 -10.58 2.16 12.82
CA VAL A 197 -11.24 2.77 14.00
C VAL A 197 -12.12 1.74 14.73
N LEU A 198 -12.88 0.96 13.97
CA LEU A 198 -13.84 -0.03 14.49
C LEU A 198 -13.17 -1.36 14.86
N TRP A 199 -11.96 -1.60 14.37
CA TRP A 199 -11.25 -2.85 14.57
C TRP A 199 -10.80 -3.00 16.02
N LYS A 200 -11.18 -4.13 16.62
CA LYS A 200 -10.77 -4.51 17.98
C LYS A 200 -9.89 -5.77 17.94
N PRO A 201 -8.68 -5.74 18.53
CA PRO A 201 -7.89 -6.94 18.76
C PRO A 201 -8.53 -7.82 19.86
N PRO A 202 -8.24 -9.13 19.95
CA PRO A 202 -7.39 -9.94 19.08
C PRO A 202 -8.14 -10.57 17.88
N PRO A 203 -7.41 -10.98 16.83
CA PRO A 203 -8.00 -11.66 15.69
C PRO A 203 -8.60 -13.02 16.09
N PRO A 204 -9.77 -13.40 15.54
CA PRO A 204 -10.37 -14.70 15.80
C PRO A 204 -9.49 -15.83 15.27
N SER A 205 -9.52 -16.99 15.93
CA SER A 205 -8.87 -18.20 15.43
C SER A 205 -9.54 -18.64 14.13
N LEU A 206 -8.76 -18.83 13.06
CA LEU A 206 -9.25 -19.33 11.79
C LEU A 206 -9.26 -20.86 11.77
N GLU A 207 -10.39 -21.43 11.35
CA GLU A 207 -10.52 -22.86 11.08
C GLU A 207 -9.88 -23.21 9.73
N GLU A 208 -9.26 -24.40 9.60
CA GLU A 208 -8.58 -24.81 8.36
C GLU A 208 -9.52 -24.85 7.14
N SER A 209 -10.80 -25.20 7.39
CA SER A 209 -11.84 -25.32 6.37
C SER A 209 -12.17 -23.98 5.70
N GLU A 210 -12.03 -22.86 6.42
CA GLU A 210 -12.28 -21.53 5.87
C GLU A 210 -11.12 -21.01 4.99
N LEU A 211 -9.89 -21.45 5.27
CA LEU A 211 -8.70 -20.96 4.56
C LEU A 211 -8.64 -21.46 3.11
N GLY A 212 -9.19 -22.65 2.85
CA GLY A 212 -9.32 -23.21 1.50
C GLY A 212 -10.35 -22.50 0.62
N ARG A 213 -11.22 -21.66 1.20
CA ARG A 213 -12.30 -20.99 0.46
C ARG A 213 -11.79 -19.80 -0.34
N TRP A 214 -12.36 -19.57 -1.52
CA TRP A 214 -12.11 -18.35 -2.29
C TRP A 214 -12.75 -17.14 -1.56
N PRO A 215 -12.07 -15.98 -1.42
CA PRO A 215 -10.78 -15.62 -2.00
C PRO A 215 -9.55 -15.90 -1.11
N LEU A 216 -9.71 -16.45 0.09
CA LEU A 216 -8.59 -16.65 1.05
C LEU A 216 -7.48 -17.56 0.51
N ASN A 217 -7.82 -18.63 -0.20
CA ASN A 217 -6.81 -19.50 -0.83
C ASN A 217 -5.93 -18.73 -1.83
N PHE A 218 -6.53 -17.82 -2.62
CA PHE A 218 -5.78 -16.97 -3.54
C PHE A 218 -4.86 -15.98 -2.81
N LEU A 219 -5.33 -15.42 -1.68
CA LEU A 219 -4.60 -14.43 -0.88
C LEU A 219 -3.52 -15.04 0.02
N GLU A 220 -3.61 -16.32 0.37
CA GLU A 220 -2.56 -17.06 1.08
C GLU A 220 -1.55 -17.73 0.13
N SER A 221 -1.85 -17.80 -1.17
CA SER A 221 -0.98 -18.42 -2.15
C SER A 221 0.36 -17.70 -2.27
N LYS A 222 1.45 -18.48 -2.19
CA LYS A 222 2.83 -18.01 -2.42
C LYS A 222 3.03 -17.49 -3.83
N LEU A 223 2.36 -18.07 -4.81
CA LEU A 223 2.45 -17.61 -6.20
C LEU A 223 1.91 -16.17 -6.32
N THR A 224 0.77 -15.89 -5.69
CA THR A 224 0.19 -14.53 -5.66
C THR A 224 1.16 -13.55 -5.02
N ALA A 225 1.83 -13.93 -3.92
CA ALA A 225 2.83 -13.07 -3.27
C ALA A 225 4.08 -12.85 -4.15
N VAL A 226 4.56 -13.87 -4.88
CA VAL A 226 5.67 -13.73 -5.85
C VAL A 226 5.29 -12.77 -6.96
N VAL A 227 4.11 -12.95 -7.57
CA VAL A 227 3.62 -12.08 -8.65
C VAL A 227 3.45 -10.65 -8.16
N LEU A 228 2.89 -10.45 -6.96
CA LEU A 228 2.71 -9.14 -6.34
C LEU A 228 4.05 -8.43 -6.11
N LEU A 229 5.04 -9.13 -5.55
CA LEU A 229 6.38 -8.58 -5.32
C LEU A 229 7.09 -8.26 -6.64
N ALA A 230 7.03 -9.17 -7.63
CA ALA A 230 7.65 -8.97 -8.93
C ALA A 230 7.02 -7.80 -9.70
N ALA A 231 5.69 -7.70 -9.70
CA ALA A 231 4.95 -6.60 -10.30
C ALA A 231 5.31 -5.27 -9.63
N GLY A 232 5.33 -5.23 -8.30
CA GLY A 232 5.76 -4.05 -7.58
C GLY A 232 7.19 -3.64 -7.90
N LEU A 233 8.13 -4.59 -7.90
CA LEU A 233 9.52 -4.31 -8.26
C LEU A 233 9.65 -3.74 -9.68
N GLY A 234 8.88 -4.27 -10.64
CA GLY A 234 8.79 -3.73 -11.99
C GLY A 234 8.24 -2.30 -12.04
N VAL A 235 7.16 -2.01 -11.31
CA VAL A 235 6.56 -0.67 -11.21
C VAL A 235 7.51 0.34 -10.56
N PHE A 236 8.22 -0.06 -9.51
CA PHE A 236 9.24 0.77 -8.87
C PHE A 236 10.43 1.01 -9.79
N ALA A 237 10.92 -0.02 -10.49
CA ALA A 237 11.98 0.13 -11.47
C ALA A 237 11.58 1.07 -12.62
N TYR A 238 10.33 0.97 -13.11
CA TYR A 238 9.82 1.85 -14.15
C TYR A 238 9.81 3.33 -13.73
N ALA A 239 9.41 3.62 -12.48
CA ALA A 239 9.50 4.98 -11.93
C ALA A 239 10.94 5.43 -11.69
N ALA A 240 11.77 4.56 -11.09
CA ALA A 240 13.15 4.89 -10.72
C ALA A 240 14.04 5.14 -11.94
N LEU A 241 13.77 4.48 -13.07
CA LEU A 241 14.47 4.69 -14.33
C LEU A 241 13.94 5.88 -15.14
N ALA A 242 12.93 6.61 -14.63
CA ALA A 242 12.45 7.83 -15.27
C ALA A 242 13.48 8.96 -15.13
N ASN A 243 13.56 9.80 -16.17
CA ASN A 243 14.48 10.93 -16.20
C ASN A 243 14.10 12.00 -15.16
N ALA A 244 15.06 12.86 -14.80
CA ALA A 244 14.88 13.88 -13.76
C ALA A 244 13.79 14.94 -14.10
N ASP A 245 13.61 15.25 -15.38
CA ASP A 245 12.54 16.13 -15.87
C ASP A 245 11.15 15.54 -15.61
N VAL A 246 10.98 14.21 -15.80
CA VAL A 246 9.73 13.49 -15.51
C VAL A 246 9.38 13.55 -14.02
N TRP A 247 10.38 13.41 -13.14
CA TRP A 247 10.19 13.58 -11.69
C TRP A 247 9.85 15.01 -11.30
N THR A 248 10.46 16.00 -11.96
CA THR A 248 10.18 17.42 -11.73
C THR A 248 8.74 17.77 -12.12
N GLU A 249 8.29 17.28 -13.27
CA GLU A 249 6.91 17.41 -13.73
C GLU A 249 5.93 16.75 -12.76
N PHE A 250 6.24 15.54 -12.28
CA PHE A 250 5.41 14.85 -11.29
C PHE A 250 5.29 15.64 -9.98
N TYR A 251 6.38 16.25 -9.48
CA TYR A 251 6.31 17.11 -8.31
C TYR A 251 5.42 18.34 -8.54
N GLN A 252 5.44 18.88 -9.76
CA GLN A 252 4.58 19.98 -10.15
C GLN A 252 3.10 19.55 -10.17
N TYR A 253 2.80 18.37 -10.70
CA TYR A 253 1.47 17.77 -10.62
C TYR A 253 0.98 17.61 -9.19
N CYS A 254 1.80 17.10 -8.28
CA CYS A 254 1.45 16.98 -6.86
C CYS A 254 1.09 18.32 -6.19
N ARG A 255 1.56 19.45 -6.72
CA ARG A 255 1.24 20.79 -6.18
C ARG A 255 -0.01 21.41 -6.78
N GLU A 256 -0.40 21.01 -7.99
CA GLU A 256 -1.47 21.65 -8.76
C GLU A 256 -2.75 20.80 -8.81
N SER A 257 -2.59 19.47 -8.90
CA SER A 257 -3.64 18.49 -9.14
C SER A 257 -4.21 17.94 -7.85
N LYS A 258 -5.54 17.96 -7.73
CA LYS A 258 -6.24 17.38 -6.57
C LYS A 258 -6.12 15.88 -6.61
N PHE A 259 -6.38 15.29 -7.77
CA PHE A 259 -6.36 13.86 -7.98
C PHE A 259 -4.99 13.27 -7.60
N ILE A 260 -3.91 13.81 -8.18
CA ILE A 260 -2.56 13.26 -7.98
C ILE A 260 -2.10 13.46 -6.54
N HIS A 261 -2.39 14.62 -5.94
CA HIS A 261 -2.06 14.89 -4.55
C HIS A 261 -2.75 13.91 -3.58
N VAL A 262 -4.05 13.67 -3.77
CA VAL A 262 -4.84 12.75 -2.95
C VAL A 262 -4.35 11.31 -3.10
N THR A 263 -4.03 10.88 -4.33
CA THR A 263 -3.48 9.54 -4.59
C THR A 263 -2.09 9.35 -3.99
N PHE A 264 -1.22 10.36 -4.08
CA PHE A 264 0.09 10.32 -3.43
C PHE A 264 -0.03 10.26 -1.91
N LEU A 265 -0.92 11.08 -1.32
CA LEU A 265 -1.21 11.04 0.11
C LEU A 265 -1.71 9.65 0.53
N ASP A 266 -2.60 9.04 -0.25
CA ASP A 266 -3.09 7.69 -0.02
C ASP A 266 -1.96 6.64 -0.02
N PHE A 267 -1.08 6.69 -1.03
CA PHE A 267 0.13 5.86 -1.07
C PHE A 267 0.97 5.99 0.20
N THR A 268 1.18 7.22 0.69
CA THR A 268 1.93 7.45 1.93
C THR A 268 1.21 6.87 3.15
N LEU A 269 -0.10 7.04 3.26
CA LEU A 269 -0.90 6.50 4.36
C LEU A 269 -0.85 4.97 4.38
N LEU A 270 -1.10 4.32 3.25
CA LEU A 270 -0.99 2.87 3.11
C LEU A 270 0.41 2.38 3.46
N SER A 271 1.46 3.11 3.08
CA SER A 271 2.84 2.79 3.46
C SER A 271 3.08 2.95 4.96
N THR A 272 2.57 4.01 5.59
CA THR A 272 2.73 4.28 7.02
C THR A 272 2.02 3.25 7.90
N PHE A 273 0.83 2.79 7.50
CA PHE A 273 0.10 1.77 8.26
C PHE A 273 0.59 0.34 8.02
N ALA A 274 1.34 0.09 6.94
CA ALA A 274 1.73 -1.27 6.57
C ALA A 274 2.59 -2.00 7.63
N PRO A 275 3.61 -1.38 8.26
CA PRO A 275 4.38 -2.03 9.33
C PRO A 275 3.52 -2.55 10.48
N PHE A 276 2.49 -1.78 10.87
CA PHE A 276 1.56 -2.18 11.92
C PHE A 276 0.75 -3.41 11.51
N TRP A 277 0.19 -3.41 10.29
CA TRP A 277 -0.60 -4.54 9.81
C TRP A 277 0.22 -5.80 9.53
N VAL A 278 1.47 -5.63 9.09
CA VAL A 278 2.42 -6.73 8.98
C VAL A 278 2.74 -7.32 10.36
N TYR A 279 2.98 -6.46 11.36
CA TYR A 279 3.20 -6.92 12.73
C TYR A 279 1.98 -7.69 13.28
N ASN A 280 0.76 -7.18 13.04
CA ASN A 280 -0.47 -7.85 13.45
C ASN A 280 -0.65 -9.22 12.76
N ASP A 281 -0.38 -9.32 11.46
CA ASP A 281 -0.42 -10.62 10.76
C ASP A 281 0.68 -11.58 11.27
N MET A 282 1.86 -11.07 11.62
CA MET A 282 2.97 -11.85 12.15
C MET A 282 2.69 -12.42 13.55
N THR A 283 2.06 -11.62 14.42
CA THR A 283 1.65 -12.06 15.76
C THR A 283 0.52 -13.09 15.68
N ALA A 284 -0.45 -12.89 14.79
CA ALA A 284 -1.51 -13.88 14.52
C ALA A 284 -0.93 -15.24 14.07
N ARG A 285 0.17 -15.22 13.31
CA ARG A 285 0.88 -16.42 12.86
C ARG A 285 1.89 -16.99 13.88
N LYS A 286 2.03 -16.38 15.06
CA LYS A 286 3.05 -16.73 16.07
C LYS A 286 4.49 -16.76 15.50
N TRP A 287 4.77 -15.91 14.51
CA TRP A 287 6.05 -15.86 13.79
C TRP A 287 6.96 -14.71 14.23
N THR A 288 6.72 -14.11 15.40
CA THR A 288 7.46 -12.94 15.89
C THR A 288 8.95 -13.22 16.10
N ASN A 289 9.32 -14.28 16.82
CA ASN A 289 10.73 -14.54 17.16
C ASN A 289 11.62 -14.77 15.94
N LYS A 290 11.12 -15.50 14.94
CA LYS A 290 11.88 -15.83 13.71
C LYS A 290 11.76 -14.76 12.63
N GLY A 291 10.64 -14.05 12.58
CA GLY A 291 10.32 -13.05 11.56
C GLY A 291 10.70 -11.62 11.91
N SER A 292 11.07 -11.30 13.16
CA SER A 292 11.29 -9.91 13.61
C SER A 292 12.27 -9.09 12.76
N TRP A 293 13.25 -9.74 12.11
CA TRP A 293 14.22 -9.06 11.25
C TRP A 293 13.60 -8.43 10.00
N ILE A 294 12.42 -8.89 9.55
CA ILE A 294 11.72 -8.35 8.37
C ILE A 294 10.94 -7.08 8.70
N LEU A 295 10.57 -6.89 9.97
CA LEU A 295 9.76 -5.78 10.43
C LEU A 295 10.35 -4.40 10.08
N PRO A 296 11.65 -4.10 10.33
CA PRO A 296 12.22 -2.83 9.88
C PRO A 296 12.18 -2.64 8.37
N LEU A 297 12.19 -3.72 7.58
CA LEU A 297 12.15 -3.67 6.13
C LEU A 297 10.77 -3.26 5.60
N THR A 298 9.71 -3.45 6.39
CA THR A 298 8.34 -3.05 6.05
C THR A 298 8.13 -1.53 5.95
N VAL A 299 9.08 -0.74 6.45
CA VAL A 299 9.10 0.72 6.29
C VAL A 299 9.35 1.12 4.83
N ILE A 300 9.97 0.24 4.03
CA ILE A 300 10.14 0.46 2.59
C ILE A 300 8.75 0.35 1.93
N PRO A 301 8.22 1.44 1.34
CA PRO A 301 6.88 1.47 0.78
C PRO A 301 6.63 0.31 -0.18
N PHE A 302 5.54 -0.42 0.06
CA PHE A 302 5.06 -1.57 -0.69
C PHE A 302 6.01 -2.79 -0.73
N LEU A 303 7.28 -2.61 -1.10
CA LEU A 303 8.26 -3.69 -1.28
C LEU A 303 8.52 -4.46 0.01
N GLY A 304 8.62 -3.75 1.15
CA GLY A 304 8.79 -4.38 2.45
C GLY A 304 7.61 -5.28 2.84
N PRO A 305 6.37 -4.76 2.85
CA PRO A 305 5.17 -5.57 3.06
C PRO A 305 4.99 -6.71 2.05
N ALA A 306 5.28 -6.49 0.75
CA ALA A 306 5.19 -7.54 -0.26
C ALA A 306 6.22 -8.66 -0.03
N LEU A 307 7.45 -8.32 0.37
CA LEU A 307 8.46 -9.30 0.75
C LEU A 307 8.04 -10.08 2.01
N TYR A 308 7.41 -9.41 2.97
CA TYR A 308 6.80 -10.10 4.12
C TYR A 308 5.72 -11.10 3.69
N LEU A 309 4.80 -10.70 2.81
CA LEU A 309 3.74 -11.58 2.28
C LEU A 309 4.32 -12.82 1.58
N LEU A 310 5.45 -12.66 0.89
CA LEU A 310 6.17 -13.77 0.27
C LEU A 310 6.82 -14.70 1.30
N LEU A 311 7.38 -14.17 2.39
CA LEU A 311 8.15 -14.94 3.37
C LEU A 311 7.31 -15.50 4.53
N ARG A 312 6.14 -14.93 4.84
CA ARG A 312 5.31 -15.32 5.99
C ARG A 312 4.95 -16.82 5.97
N PRO A 313 4.97 -17.54 7.10
CA PRO A 313 4.52 -18.93 7.13
C PRO A 313 3.01 -19.03 6.83
N PRO A 314 2.52 -20.19 6.32
CA PRO A 314 1.08 -20.43 6.24
C PRO A 314 0.46 -20.39 7.64
N LEU A 315 -0.82 -20.08 7.74
CA LEU A 315 -1.53 -20.09 9.02
C LEU A 315 -1.54 -21.51 9.59
N SER A 316 -1.07 -21.68 10.84
CA SER A 316 -1.24 -22.93 11.58
C SER A 316 -2.71 -23.09 11.89
N ALA A 317 -3.31 -24.01 11.19
CA ALA A 317 -4.72 -24.28 11.32
C ALA A 317 -4.91 -25.27 12.49
N VAL A 318 -5.96 -25.07 13.28
CA VAL A 318 -6.25 -25.94 14.43
C VAL A 318 -7.12 -27.07 13.87
N PRO A 319 -6.69 -28.34 13.98
CA PRO A 319 -7.49 -29.45 13.49
C PRO A 319 -8.80 -29.50 14.28
N VAL A 320 -9.92 -29.55 13.55
CA VAL A 320 -11.25 -29.79 14.11
C VAL A 320 -11.21 -31.14 14.81
N SER A 321 -11.32 -31.13 16.14
CA SER A 321 -11.63 -32.36 16.86
C SER A 321 -13.05 -32.76 16.48
N SER A 322 -13.19 -33.86 15.74
CA SER A 322 -14.48 -34.46 15.44
C SER A 322 -15.16 -34.84 16.77
N PRO A 323 -16.47 -34.55 16.94
CA PRO A 323 -17.20 -35.10 18.05
C PRO A 323 -17.20 -36.62 17.91
N THR A 324 -16.57 -37.30 18.87
CA THR A 324 -16.63 -38.76 18.97
C THR A 324 -18.07 -39.11 19.29
N THR A 325 -18.81 -39.62 18.31
CA THR A 325 -20.08 -40.30 18.54
C THR A 325 -19.79 -41.56 19.34
N LYS A 326 -19.84 -41.47 20.66
CA LYS A 326 -20.13 -42.63 21.51
C LYS A 326 -21.62 -42.92 21.34
N GLY A 327 -21.93 -43.89 20.50
CA GLY A 327 -23.18 -44.63 20.57
C GLY A 327 -22.85 -45.95 21.25
N ASP A 328 -23.22 -46.03 22.53
CA ASP A 328 -23.13 -47.21 23.37
C ASP A 328 -24.09 -48.32 22.88
N ASP A 329 -23.61 -49.56 23.00
CA ASP A 329 -24.25 -50.88 23.15
C ASP A 329 -25.69 -51.16 22.62
#